data_AF-A0A7S0R7K6-F1
#
_entry.id   AF-A0A7S0R7K6-F1
#
_cell.length_a   1.000
_cell.length_b   1.000
_cell.length_c   1.000
_cell.angle_alpha   90.00
_cell.angle_beta   90.00
_cell.angle_gamma   90.00
#
_symmetry.space_group_name_H-M   'P 1'
#
loop_
_entity.id
_entity.type
_entity.pdbx_description
1 polymer ?
#
loop_
_entity_poly.entity_id
_entity_poly.type
_entity_poly.pdbx_seq_one_letter_code
_entity_poly.pdbx_strand_id
1 'polypeptide(L)'
;AMGISAVNALRMVHAVARLVALLQLSEVLREGRPSRSPPVPAAPAQDSQRADIIEGMQVEMTAMAIPCQVSFQAGTEKRVYLSAKGALLEHLELLQADPGLLLRAESLPPSAAPSPGAAGAGADGLRGEVLHSSPGIVLAEPAPTRLNYGIVMATAPLLGANPFADANVPRWLHMHVRPTVKGLLRVVRLAPTRKGGLLTMIKTLADGHWVLSFQDTERVENAVQMANEQARRVRALHKTVAGMVVESLVSLVL
;
A
#
# COMPACT_ATOMS: atom_id res chain seq x y z
N ALA A 1 -24.58 -15.70 -1.63
CA ALA A 1 -24.47 -14.23 -1.45
C ALA A 1 -23.00 -13.82 -1.53
N MET A 2 -22.68 -12.68 -2.15
CA MET A 2 -21.31 -12.13 -2.10
C MET A 2 -21.02 -11.62 -0.70
N GLY A 3 -19.85 -11.95 -0.13
CA GLY A 3 -19.40 -11.38 1.14
C GLY A 3 -19.18 -9.86 1.02
N ILE A 4 -19.26 -9.14 2.14
CA ILE A 4 -19.06 -7.68 2.20
C ILE A 4 -17.73 -7.26 1.54
N SER A 5 -16.69 -8.09 1.69
CA SER A 5 -15.37 -7.88 1.09
C SER A 5 -15.37 -7.93 -0.43
N ALA A 6 -16.12 -8.88 -1.01
CA ALA A 6 -16.30 -8.99 -2.45
C ALA A 6 -17.04 -7.78 -3.04
N VAL A 7 -18.07 -7.29 -2.34
CA VAL A 7 -18.83 -6.10 -2.76
C VAL A 7 -17.96 -4.84 -2.72
N ASN A 8 -17.18 -4.66 -1.66
CA ASN A 8 -16.29 -3.51 -1.53
C ASN A 8 -15.15 -3.55 -2.56
N ALA A 9 -14.58 -4.73 -2.80
CA ALA A 9 -13.60 -4.95 -3.87
C ALA A 9 -14.14 -4.51 -5.24
N LEU A 10 -15.36 -4.93 -5.60
CA LEU A 10 -15.99 -4.53 -6.87
C LEU A 10 -16.21 -3.01 -6.96
N ARG A 11 -16.68 -2.38 -5.88
CA ARG A 11 -16.85 -0.92 -5.82
C ARG A 11 -15.52 -0.18 -6.03
N MET A 12 -14.43 -0.68 -5.44
CA MET A 12 -13.09 -0.12 -5.64
C MET A 12 -12.64 -0.25 -7.10
N VAL A 13 -12.89 -1.39 -7.75
CA VAL A 13 -12.57 -1.56 -9.18
C VAL A 13 -13.27 -0.51 -10.04
N HIS A 14 -14.57 -0.27 -9.82
CA HIS A 14 -15.29 0.78 -10.54
C HIS A 14 -14.83 2.20 -10.18
N ALA A 15 -14.40 2.46 -8.95
CA ALA A 15 -13.84 3.75 -8.56
C ALA A 15 -12.51 4.03 -9.27
N VAL A 16 -11.60 3.04 -9.29
CA VAL A 16 -10.31 3.14 -9.99
C VAL A 16 -10.52 3.31 -11.49
N ALA A 17 -11.42 2.53 -12.11
CA ALA A 17 -11.72 2.66 -13.53
C ALA A 17 -12.22 4.07 -13.90
N ARG A 18 -13.08 4.66 -13.06
CA ARG A 18 -13.56 6.05 -13.24
C ARG A 18 -12.44 7.07 -13.11
N LEU A 19 -11.57 6.94 -12.10
CA LEU A 19 -10.43 7.83 -11.93
C LEU A 19 -9.47 7.77 -13.12
N VAL A 20 -9.18 6.57 -13.62
CA VAL A 20 -8.35 6.36 -14.82
C VAL A 20 -8.98 7.03 -16.05
N ALA A 21 -10.29 6.86 -16.27
CA ALA A 21 -11.00 7.49 -17.38
C ALA A 21 -10.96 9.03 -17.28
N LEU A 22 -11.11 9.58 -16.07
CA LEU A 22 -11.00 11.02 -15.83
C LEU A 22 -9.59 11.55 -16.12
N LEU A 23 -8.54 10.84 -15.69
CA LEU A 23 -7.16 11.19 -16.00
C LEU A 23 -6.90 11.21 -17.51
N GLN A 24 -7.38 10.18 -18.23
CA GLN A 24 -7.26 10.11 -19.69
C GLN A 24 -8.04 11.22 -20.39
N LEU A 25 -9.24 11.56 -19.91
CA LEU A 25 -10.02 12.68 -20.43
C LEU A 25 -9.29 14.01 -20.22
N SER A 26 -8.67 14.22 -19.05
CA SER A 26 -7.85 15.41 -18.77
C SER A 26 -6.75 15.59 -19.81
N GLU A 27 -6.04 14.51 -20.11
CA GLU A 27 -4.94 14.54 -21.06
C GLU A 27 -5.42 14.79 -22.49
N VAL A 28 -6.53 14.18 -22.91
CA VAL A 28 -7.17 14.45 -24.21
C VAL A 28 -7.56 15.92 -24.32
N LEU A 29 -8.13 16.51 -23.27
CA LEU A 29 -8.52 17.92 -23.27
C LEU A 29 -7.30 18.86 -23.32
N ARG A 30 -6.18 18.49 -22.68
CA ARG A 30 -4.94 19.29 -22.68
C ARG A 30 -4.14 19.19 -23.96
N GLU A 31 -4.01 17.97 -24.50
CA GLU A 31 -3.08 17.67 -25.60
C GLU A 31 -3.78 17.47 -26.95
N GLY A 32 -5.12 17.45 -26.97
CA GLY A 32 -5.94 17.20 -28.16
C GLY A 32 -5.89 15.76 -28.66
N ARG A 33 -5.27 14.84 -27.90
CA ARG A 33 -5.13 13.42 -28.26
C ARG A 33 -4.99 12.55 -27.00
N PRO A 34 -5.45 11.29 -27.04
CA PRO A 34 -5.23 10.37 -25.93
C PRO A 34 -3.75 9.97 -25.84
N SER A 35 -3.25 9.89 -24.60
CA SER A 35 -1.93 9.32 -24.33
C SER A 35 -1.77 7.95 -24.94
N ARG A 36 -0.57 7.67 -25.46
CA ARG A 36 -0.17 6.29 -25.79
C ARG A 36 0.45 5.58 -24.59
N SER A 37 0.89 6.34 -23.59
CA SER A 37 1.38 5.83 -22.31
C SER A 37 0.23 5.51 -21.36
N PRO A 38 0.36 4.48 -20.51
CA PRO A 38 -0.62 4.25 -19.47
C PRO A 38 -0.64 5.44 -18.49
N PRO A 39 -1.83 5.87 -18.00
CA PRO A 39 -1.96 7.04 -17.12
C PRO A 39 -1.28 6.86 -15.76
N VAL A 40 -0.98 5.61 -15.40
CA VAL A 40 -0.01 5.27 -14.36
C VAL A 40 1.17 4.62 -15.09
N PRO A 41 2.38 5.22 -15.07
CA PRO A 41 3.54 4.61 -15.71
C PRO A 41 3.73 3.20 -15.16
N ALA A 42 4.08 2.24 -16.02
CA ALA A 42 4.42 0.92 -15.54
C ALA A 42 5.79 0.99 -14.87
N ALA A 43 5.88 0.74 -13.56
CA ALA A 43 7.19 0.46 -12.97
C ALA A 43 7.83 -0.69 -13.74
N PRO A 44 9.12 -0.59 -14.11
CA PRO A 44 9.85 -1.76 -14.55
C PRO A 44 9.78 -2.82 -13.45
N ALA A 45 9.76 -4.10 -13.84
CA ALA A 45 9.49 -5.21 -12.92
C ALA A 45 10.44 -5.24 -11.70
N GLN A 46 11.64 -4.67 -11.84
CA GLN A 46 12.64 -4.55 -10.77
C GLN A 46 12.26 -3.50 -9.70
N ASP A 47 11.66 -2.37 -10.09
CA ASP A 47 11.25 -1.32 -9.15
C ASP A 47 9.99 -1.72 -8.38
N SER A 48 9.12 -2.52 -9.01
CA SER A 48 7.95 -3.10 -8.36
C SER A 48 8.30 -4.06 -7.21
N GLN A 49 9.47 -4.70 -7.25
CA GLN A 49 9.97 -5.59 -6.18
C GLN A 49 10.64 -4.82 -5.03
N ARG A 50 11.22 -3.65 -5.29
CA ARG A 50 11.81 -2.79 -4.25
C ARG A 50 10.76 -2.10 -3.38
N ALA A 51 9.62 -1.75 -3.96
CA ALA A 51 8.62 -0.92 -3.30
C ALA A 51 7.66 -1.71 -2.37
N ASP A 52 7.56 -3.04 -2.53
CA ASP A 52 6.66 -3.87 -1.74
C ASP A 52 7.43 -4.68 -0.68
N ILE A 53 6.88 -4.68 0.53
CA ILE A 53 7.40 -5.48 1.62
C ILE A 53 6.85 -6.90 1.49
N ILE A 54 7.77 -7.86 1.32
CA ILE A 54 7.46 -9.28 1.17
C ILE A 54 7.93 -10.09 2.37
N GLU A 55 7.28 -11.21 2.61
CA GLU A 55 7.71 -12.19 3.62
C GLU A 55 9.13 -12.70 3.31
N GLY A 56 9.94 -12.87 4.35
CA GLY A 56 11.35 -13.22 4.26
C GLY A 56 12.30 -12.04 4.00
N MET A 57 11.78 -10.84 3.67
CA MET A 57 12.62 -9.66 3.45
C MET A 57 13.19 -9.16 4.78
N GLN A 58 14.44 -8.70 4.77
CA GLN A 58 15.02 -8.00 5.90
C GLN A 58 14.67 -6.52 5.82
N VAL A 59 14.12 -5.98 6.91
CA VAL A 59 13.67 -4.59 7.01
C VAL A 59 14.24 -3.96 8.28
N GLU A 60 14.66 -2.70 8.18
CA GLU A 60 15.03 -1.92 9.35
C GLU A 60 13.78 -1.62 10.19
N MET A 61 13.84 -1.83 11.49
CA MET A 61 12.78 -1.51 12.45
C MET A 61 12.94 -0.06 12.90
N THR A 62 11.86 0.72 12.78
CA THR A 62 11.84 2.09 13.32
C THR A 62 11.83 2.06 14.85
N ALA A 63 12.22 3.18 15.48
CA ALA A 63 12.09 3.35 16.93
C ALA A 63 10.66 3.15 17.46
N MET A 64 9.65 3.26 16.58
CA MET A 64 8.24 3.02 16.89
C MET A 64 7.82 1.53 16.78
N ALA A 65 8.74 0.61 16.55
CA ALA A 65 8.43 -0.82 16.48
C ALA A 65 8.02 -1.36 17.87
N ILE A 66 6.83 -1.96 17.95
CA ILE A 66 6.26 -2.38 19.23
C ILE A 66 6.48 -3.90 19.39
N PRO A 67 7.14 -4.37 20.46
CA PRO A 67 7.33 -5.80 20.68
C PRO A 67 6.01 -6.46 21.07
N CYS A 68 5.68 -7.56 20.41
CA CYS A 68 4.50 -8.37 20.66
C CYS A 68 4.78 -9.86 20.41
N GLN A 69 3.79 -10.71 20.65
CA GLN A 69 3.84 -12.11 20.29
C GLN A 69 2.68 -12.46 19.36
N VAL A 70 2.92 -13.43 18.49
CA VAL A 70 1.94 -13.94 17.54
C VAL A 70 2.03 -15.46 17.48
N SER A 71 0.90 -16.11 17.23
CA SER A 71 0.84 -17.53 16.92
C SER A 71 0.19 -17.71 15.55
N PHE A 72 0.95 -18.28 14.60
CA PHE A 72 0.42 -18.67 13.29
C PHE A 72 -0.01 -20.14 13.26
N GLN A 73 0.50 -20.96 14.19
CA GLN A 73 0.16 -22.37 14.34
C GLN A 73 0.03 -22.71 15.82
N ALA A 74 -0.97 -23.52 16.17
CA ALA A 74 -1.22 -23.94 17.54
C ALA A 74 0.06 -24.51 18.19
N GLY A 75 0.41 -24.02 19.37
CA GLY A 75 1.61 -24.44 20.10
C GLY A 75 2.91 -23.76 19.67
N THR A 76 2.88 -22.85 18.69
CA THR A 76 4.03 -22.02 18.31
C THR A 76 3.72 -20.55 18.59
N GLU A 77 4.38 -19.99 19.59
CA GLU A 77 4.37 -18.56 19.87
C GLU A 77 5.71 -17.97 19.45
N LYS A 78 5.65 -16.86 18.71
CA LYS A 78 6.83 -16.17 18.21
C LYS A 78 6.82 -14.74 18.71
N ARG A 79 7.98 -14.29 19.19
CA ARG A 79 8.21 -12.89 19.56
C ARG A 79 8.57 -12.12 18.29
N VAL A 80 7.78 -11.10 18.00
CA VAL A 80 7.90 -10.28 16.79
C VAL A 80 7.79 -8.81 17.14
N TYR A 81 8.18 -7.97 16.19
CA TYR A 81 7.93 -6.53 16.22
C TYR A 81 6.78 -6.20 15.27
N LEU A 82 5.86 -5.36 15.74
CA LEU A 82 4.83 -4.73 14.94
C LEU A 82 5.29 -3.33 14.52
N SER A 83 5.24 -3.02 13.22
CA SER A 83 5.60 -1.69 12.71
C SER A 83 4.85 -1.35 11.42
N ALA A 84 4.66 -0.07 11.13
CA ALA A 84 4.18 0.41 9.84
C ALA A 84 5.36 0.75 8.91
N LYS A 85 5.35 0.23 7.68
CA LYS A 85 6.47 0.31 6.74
C LYS A 85 6.01 0.50 5.29
N GLY A 86 6.91 1.00 4.46
CA GLY A 86 6.75 1.13 3.00
C GLY A 86 7.29 2.46 2.48
N ALA A 87 7.75 2.49 1.24
CA ALA A 87 8.41 3.67 0.67
C ALA A 87 7.56 4.95 0.72
N LEU A 88 6.22 4.83 0.55
CA LEU A 88 5.32 5.97 0.73
C LEU A 88 5.37 6.56 2.15
N LEU A 89 5.54 5.74 3.19
CA LEU A 89 5.60 6.24 4.58
C LEU A 89 6.89 7.01 4.84
N GLU A 90 8.00 6.60 4.22
CA GLU A 90 9.30 7.25 4.36
C GLU A 90 9.31 8.66 3.74
N HIS A 91 8.50 8.87 2.71
CA HIS A 91 8.38 10.15 2.01
C HIS A 91 7.12 10.94 2.42
N LEU A 92 6.35 10.45 3.39
CA LEU A 92 5.02 10.98 3.68
C LEU A 92 5.04 12.43 4.13
N GLU A 93 6.05 12.83 4.92
CA GLU A 93 6.20 14.21 5.39
C GLU A 93 6.46 15.18 4.24
N LEU A 94 7.40 14.81 3.35
CA LEU A 94 7.74 15.58 2.17
C LEU A 94 6.54 15.71 1.21
N LEU A 95 5.80 14.62 1.01
CA LEU A 95 4.61 14.59 0.15
C LEU A 95 3.40 15.29 0.77
N GLN A 96 3.31 15.37 2.10
CA GLN A 96 2.30 16.18 2.78
C GLN A 96 2.60 17.67 2.63
N ALA A 97 3.87 18.07 2.57
CA ALA A 97 4.28 19.45 2.35
C ALA A 97 4.10 19.91 0.89
N ASP A 98 4.44 19.06 -0.09
CA ASP A 98 4.18 19.31 -1.52
C ASP A 98 3.54 18.08 -2.20
N PRO A 99 2.19 17.95 -2.14
CA PRO A 99 1.47 16.87 -2.81
C PRO A 99 1.60 16.90 -4.34
N GLY A 100 1.96 18.06 -4.91
CA GLY A 100 2.15 18.25 -6.34
C GLY A 100 3.33 17.45 -6.90
N LEU A 101 4.27 17.03 -6.06
CA LEU A 101 5.40 16.17 -6.46
C LEU A 101 4.94 14.83 -7.07
N LEU A 102 3.78 14.30 -6.66
CA LEU A 102 3.21 13.08 -7.26
C LEU A 102 2.55 13.32 -8.62
N LEU A 103 2.26 14.58 -8.96
CA LEU A 103 1.54 14.96 -10.18
C LEU A 103 2.46 15.59 -11.23
N ARG A 104 3.55 16.24 -10.83
CA ARG A 104 4.56 16.79 -11.74
C ARG A 104 5.23 15.65 -12.51
N ALA A 105 4.97 15.59 -13.82
CA ALA A 105 5.82 14.89 -14.77
C ALA A 105 6.89 15.89 -15.21
N GLU A 106 8.17 15.57 -15.06
CA GLU A 106 9.14 16.32 -15.86
C GLU A 106 9.01 15.83 -17.29
N SER A 107 8.52 16.74 -18.13
CA SER A 107 8.61 16.68 -19.57
C SER A 107 10.09 16.61 -19.99
N LEU A 108 10.66 15.41 -20.08
CA LEU A 108 11.86 15.19 -20.89
C LEU A 108 11.52 14.29 -22.09
N PRO A 109 11.99 14.63 -23.31
CA PRO A 109 11.87 13.74 -24.45
C PRO A 109 12.62 12.43 -24.17
N PRO A 110 12.24 11.31 -24.81
CA PRO A 110 12.89 10.02 -24.63
C PRO A 110 14.31 10.08 -25.22
N SER A 111 15.28 10.58 -24.46
CA SER A 111 16.69 10.56 -24.80
C SER A 111 17.38 9.41 -24.06
N ALA A 112 17.65 8.37 -24.82
CA ALA A 112 18.63 7.30 -24.60
C ALA A 112 18.49 6.46 -23.32
N ALA A 113 18.63 5.14 -23.50
CA ALA A 113 18.57 4.12 -22.48
C ALA A 113 19.34 4.46 -21.19
N PRO A 114 18.84 4.08 -20.00
CA PRO A 114 19.55 4.29 -18.76
C PRO A 114 20.81 3.41 -18.71
N SER A 115 21.96 4.06 -18.54
CA SER A 115 23.22 3.39 -18.20
C SER A 115 23.08 2.64 -16.86
N PRO A 116 23.55 1.39 -16.75
CA PRO A 116 23.51 0.66 -15.50
C PRO A 116 24.62 1.21 -14.58
N GLY A 117 24.26 2.09 -13.63
CA GLY A 117 25.22 2.54 -12.62
C GLY A 117 24.95 3.87 -11.91
N ALA A 118 23.95 4.67 -12.29
CA ALA A 118 23.69 5.92 -11.61
C ALA A 118 22.76 5.72 -10.38
N ALA A 119 23.35 5.59 -9.20
CA ALA A 119 22.66 5.66 -7.91
C ALA A 119 22.27 7.11 -7.56
N GLY A 120 21.45 7.74 -8.41
CA GLY A 120 20.86 9.05 -8.16
C GLY A 120 19.34 8.94 -8.21
N ALA A 121 18.68 9.07 -7.06
CA ALA A 121 17.23 9.14 -6.96
C ALA A 121 16.76 10.47 -7.59
N GLY A 122 16.55 10.47 -8.90
CA GLY A 122 15.83 11.55 -9.58
C GLY A 122 14.34 11.56 -9.20
N ALA A 123 13.64 12.66 -9.49
CA ALA A 123 12.21 12.83 -9.20
C ALA A 123 11.33 11.70 -9.79
N ASP A 124 11.72 11.13 -10.93
CA ASP A 124 11.06 9.98 -11.55
C ASP A 124 11.17 8.69 -10.71
N GLY A 125 12.31 8.49 -10.04
CA GLY A 125 12.53 7.34 -9.15
C GLY A 125 11.62 7.42 -7.93
N LEU A 126 11.54 8.60 -7.30
CA LEU A 126 10.66 8.85 -6.16
C LEU A 126 9.18 8.65 -6.54
N ARG A 127 8.75 9.21 -7.68
CA ARG A 127 7.36 9.13 -8.13
C ARG A 127 6.95 7.70 -8.45
N GLY A 128 7.79 6.96 -9.17
CA GLY A 128 7.57 5.54 -9.45
C GLY A 128 7.52 4.71 -8.17
N GLU A 129 8.53 4.85 -7.31
CA GLU A 129 8.61 4.11 -6.06
C GLU A 129 7.40 4.34 -5.15
N VAL A 130 6.97 5.60 -5.00
CA VAL A 130 5.80 5.94 -4.17
C VAL A 130 4.49 5.42 -4.78
N LEU A 131 4.25 5.66 -6.07
CA LEU A 131 3.01 5.23 -6.76
C LEU A 131 2.87 3.70 -6.82
N HIS A 132 4.00 2.99 -6.81
CA HIS A 132 4.04 1.54 -6.86
C HIS A 132 4.22 0.87 -5.50
N SER A 133 4.50 1.62 -4.43
CA SER A 133 4.55 1.10 -3.08
C SER A 133 3.16 0.88 -2.49
N SER A 134 2.99 -0.23 -1.77
CA SER A 134 1.83 -0.46 -0.92
C SER A 134 2.29 -0.46 0.54
N PRO A 135 2.18 0.67 1.28
CA PRO A 135 2.58 0.67 2.68
C PRO A 135 1.74 -0.33 3.46
N GLY A 136 2.38 -0.97 4.44
CA GLY A 136 1.84 -2.09 5.18
C GLY A 136 2.20 -2.04 6.66
N ILE A 137 1.36 -2.69 7.45
CA ILE A 137 1.74 -3.16 8.78
C ILE A 137 2.55 -4.45 8.60
N VAL A 138 3.65 -4.54 9.31
CA VAL A 138 4.62 -5.62 9.22
C VAL A 138 4.75 -6.28 10.59
N LEU A 139 4.73 -7.61 10.60
CA LEU A 139 5.23 -8.43 11.69
C LEU A 139 6.61 -8.94 11.31
N ALA A 140 7.63 -8.61 12.09
CA ALA A 140 9.00 -9.02 11.81
C ALA A 140 9.65 -9.70 13.02
N GLU A 141 10.31 -10.83 12.79
CA GLU A 141 11.17 -11.44 13.79
C GLU A 141 12.47 -10.64 13.92
N PRO A 142 13.04 -10.49 15.13
CA PRO A 142 14.35 -9.86 15.29
C PRO A 142 15.41 -10.54 14.41
N ALA A 143 16.17 -9.77 13.63
CA ALA A 143 17.24 -10.33 12.79
C ALA A 143 18.40 -10.83 13.67
N PRO A 144 18.97 -12.02 13.39
CA PRO A 144 20.02 -12.61 14.25
C PRO A 144 21.35 -11.87 14.19
N THR A 145 21.61 -11.14 13.09
CA THR A 145 22.94 -10.58 12.78
C THR A 145 22.97 -9.05 12.74
N ARG A 146 21.83 -8.37 12.89
CA ARG A 146 21.72 -6.92 12.77
C ARG A 146 20.78 -6.32 13.80
N LEU A 147 21.33 -5.43 14.63
CA LEU A 147 20.57 -4.60 15.57
C LEU A 147 19.58 -3.72 14.80
N ASN A 148 18.37 -3.57 15.32
CA ASN A 148 17.28 -2.79 14.70
C ASN A 148 16.83 -3.29 13.33
N TYR A 149 17.12 -4.53 12.94
CA TYR A 149 16.53 -5.14 11.76
C TYR A 149 15.64 -6.31 12.15
N GLY A 150 14.65 -6.58 11.32
CA GLY A 150 13.80 -7.76 11.44
C GLY A 150 13.57 -8.45 10.10
N ILE A 151 13.26 -9.74 10.15
CA ILE A 151 12.85 -10.53 9.00
C ILE A 151 11.33 -10.56 8.96
N VAL A 152 10.73 -10.08 7.87
CA VAL A 152 9.28 -10.02 7.71
C VAL A 152 8.69 -11.42 7.74
N MET A 153 7.77 -11.64 8.67
CA MET A 153 6.98 -12.86 8.76
C MET A 153 5.65 -12.75 8.04
N ALA A 154 5.01 -11.59 8.16
CA ALA A 154 3.68 -11.36 7.61
C ALA A 154 3.48 -9.87 7.36
N THR A 155 2.68 -9.55 6.35
CA THR A 155 2.32 -8.18 6.01
C THR A 155 0.81 -8.01 5.89
N ALA A 156 0.33 -6.84 6.30
CA ALA A 156 -1.05 -6.42 6.16
C ALA A 156 -1.07 -5.05 5.47
N PRO A 157 -1.89 -4.82 4.44
CA PRO A 157 -1.93 -3.53 3.75
C PRO A 157 -2.39 -2.47 4.74
N LEU A 158 -1.69 -1.34 4.86
CA LEU A 158 -1.96 -0.35 5.90
C LEU A 158 -3.39 0.19 5.82
N LEU A 159 -3.87 0.49 4.61
CA LEU A 159 -5.24 0.94 4.37
C LEU A 159 -6.30 -0.16 4.51
N GLY A 160 -5.86 -1.42 4.48
CA GLY A 160 -6.67 -2.62 4.66
C GLY A 160 -6.54 -3.26 6.04
N ALA A 161 -5.74 -2.69 6.94
CA ALA A 161 -5.60 -3.16 8.31
C ALA A 161 -6.67 -2.50 9.18
N ASN A 162 -7.39 -3.29 9.97
CA ASN A 162 -8.35 -2.78 10.96
C ASN A 162 -7.96 -3.31 12.36
N PRO A 163 -7.15 -2.55 13.11
CA PRO A 163 -6.72 -2.91 14.46
C PRO A 163 -7.79 -2.55 15.52
N PHE A 164 -8.05 -3.44 16.46
CA PHE A 164 -8.87 -3.18 17.65
C PHE A 164 -8.45 -4.05 18.84
N ALA A 165 -8.48 -3.48 20.04
CA ALA A 165 -8.21 -4.22 21.28
C ALA A 165 -9.30 -5.27 21.54
N ASP A 166 -8.91 -6.43 22.08
CA ASP A 166 -9.88 -7.42 22.52
C ASP A 166 -10.64 -6.92 23.76
N ALA A 167 -11.96 -7.15 23.78
CA ALA A 167 -12.83 -6.69 24.85
C ALA A 167 -12.65 -7.47 26.17
N ASN A 168 -12.23 -8.73 26.09
CA ASN A 168 -12.08 -9.63 27.24
C ASN A 168 -10.62 -9.67 27.73
N VAL A 169 -9.67 -9.59 26.81
CA VAL A 169 -8.23 -9.66 27.10
C VAL A 169 -7.56 -8.36 26.63
N PRO A 170 -7.46 -7.32 27.47
CA PRO A 170 -7.04 -5.98 27.04
C PRO A 170 -5.58 -5.90 26.54
N ARG A 171 -4.79 -6.95 26.76
CA ARG A 171 -3.42 -7.10 26.22
C ARG A 171 -3.39 -7.71 24.82
N TRP A 172 -4.54 -8.08 24.26
CA TRP A 172 -4.64 -8.66 22.93
C TRP A 172 -5.14 -7.62 21.94
N LEU A 173 -4.53 -7.64 20.75
CA LEU A 173 -4.90 -6.84 19.61
C LEU A 173 -5.37 -7.77 18.50
N HIS A 174 -6.58 -7.53 18.03
CA HIS A 174 -7.10 -8.14 16.82
C HIS A 174 -6.80 -7.22 15.65
N MET A 175 -6.34 -7.80 14.55
CA MET A 175 -6.11 -7.08 13.30
C MET A 175 -6.74 -7.84 12.16
N HIS A 176 -7.83 -7.28 11.61
CA HIS A 176 -8.38 -7.79 10.36
C HIS A 176 -7.51 -7.29 9.21
N VAL A 177 -7.09 -8.23 8.36
CA VAL A 177 -6.19 -7.98 7.24
C VAL A 177 -6.96 -8.14 5.94
N ARG A 178 -7.20 -7.04 5.24
CA ARG A 178 -7.88 -7.05 3.95
C ARG A 178 -6.88 -7.30 2.81
N PRO A 179 -7.32 -7.92 1.71
CA PRO A 179 -6.49 -8.09 0.51
C PRO A 179 -5.89 -6.77 0.00
N THR A 180 -4.66 -6.82 -0.51
CA THR A 180 -4.02 -5.65 -1.15
C THR A 180 -4.77 -5.22 -2.41
N VAL A 181 -4.63 -3.94 -2.78
CA VAL A 181 -5.09 -3.44 -4.09
C VAL A 181 -4.40 -4.19 -5.23
N LYS A 182 -3.13 -4.57 -5.08
CA LYS A 182 -2.41 -5.41 -6.05
C LYS A 182 -3.04 -6.81 -6.20
N GLY A 183 -3.43 -7.44 -5.09
CA GLY A 183 -4.17 -8.71 -5.09
C GLY A 183 -5.51 -8.59 -5.80
N LEU A 184 -6.23 -7.49 -5.54
CA LEU A 184 -7.47 -7.16 -6.25
C LEU A 184 -7.25 -6.96 -7.75
N LEU A 185 -6.24 -6.18 -8.15
CA LEU A 185 -5.89 -5.95 -9.56
C LEU A 185 -5.45 -7.23 -10.27
N ARG A 186 -4.71 -8.11 -9.57
CA ARG A 186 -4.36 -9.44 -10.08
C ARG A 186 -5.62 -10.28 -10.35
N VAL A 187 -6.58 -10.25 -9.44
CA VAL A 187 -7.89 -10.91 -9.62
C VAL A 187 -8.62 -10.34 -10.84
N VAL A 188 -8.64 -9.02 -11.01
CA VAL A 188 -9.27 -8.37 -12.18
C VAL A 188 -8.58 -8.76 -13.49
N ARG A 189 -7.24 -8.75 -13.55
CA ARG A 189 -6.48 -9.10 -14.76
C ARG A 189 -6.66 -10.56 -15.17
N LEU A 190 -6.74 -11.47 -14.20
CA LEU A 190 -6.83 -12.91 -14.43
C LEU A 190 -8.28 -13.41 -14.56
N ALA A 191 -9.27 -12.61 -14.18
CA ALA A 191 -10.68 -12.97 -14.25
C ALA A 191 -11.15 -13.37 -15.67
N PRO A 192 -10.78 -12.68 -16.77
CA PRO A 192 -11.23 -13.04 -18.11
C PRO A 192 -10.70 -14.39 -18.60
N THR A 193 -9.57 -14.87 -18.07
CA THR A 193 -8.91 -16.10 -18.50
C THR A 193 -9.28 -17.33 -17.65
N ARG A 194 -10.12 -17.14 -16.61
CA ARG A 194 -10.48 -18.20 -15.65
C ARG A 194 -11.95 -18.61 -15.79
N LYS A 195 -12.23 -19.92 -15.76
CA LYS A 195 -13.59 -20.45 -15.67
C LYS A 195 -14.30 -19.86 -14.44
N GLY A 196 -15.48 -19.28 -14.66
CA GLY A 196 -16.27 -18.63 -13.60
C GLY A 196 -15.97 -17.14 -13.37
N GLY A 197 -15.06 -16.54 -14.16
CA GLY A 197 -14.89 -15.09 -14.26
C GLY A 197 -14.51 -14.37 -12.96
N LEU A 198 -14.80 -13.07 -12.92
CA LEU A 198 -14.46 -12.18 -11.80
C LEU A 198 -15.08 -12.65 -10.48
N LEU A 199 -16.32 -13.15 -10.50
CA LEU A 199 -17.04 -13.59 -9.30
C LEU A 199 -16.38 -14.79 -8.61
N THR A 200 -15.75 -15.68 -9.38
CA THR A 200 -15.04 -16.84 -8.83
C THR A 200 -13.68 -16.43 -8.28
N MET A 201 -12.97 -15.54 -8.98
CA MET A 201 -11.66 -15.04 -8.55
C MET A 201 -11.76 -14.10 -7.34
N ILE A 202 -12.84 -13.32 -7.19
CA ILE A 202 -13.03 -12.48 -6.00
C ILE A 202 -13.19 -13.33 -4.73
N LYS A 203 -13.65 -14.58 -4.82
CA LYS A 203 -13.70 -15.48 -3.65
C LYS A 203 -12.31 -15.85 -3.12
N THR A 204 -11.26 -15.70 -3.92
CA THR A 204 -9.87 -15.95 -3.47
C THR A 204 -9.30 -14.76 -2.69
N LEU A 205 -10.00 -13.63 -2.66
CA LEU A 205 -9.68 -12.48 -1.83
C LEU A 205 -10.23 -12.74 -0.42
N ALA A 206 -9.58 -13.65 0.31
CA ALA A 206 -9.91 -13.93 1.69
C ALA A 206 -9.35 -12.83 2.60
N ASP A 207 -10.15 -12.42 3.59
CA ASP A 207 -9.65 -11.57 4.68
C ASP A 207 -8.83 -12.43 5.65
N GLY A 208 -7.66 -11.94 6.02
CA GLY A 208 -6.87 -12.50 7.11
C GLY A 208 -7.28 -11.93 8.46
N HIS A 209 -6.83 -12.58 9.53
CA HIS A 209 -7.02 -12.14 10.89
C HIS A 209 -5.79 -12.49 11.72
N TRP A 210 -5.18 -11.48 12.34
CA TRP A 210 -4.08 -11.66 13.28
C TRP A 210 -4.58 -11.39 14.70
N VAL A 211 -4.11 -12.20 15.64
CA VAL A 211 -4.24 -11.95 17.07
C VAL A 211 -2.83 -11.80 17.63
N LEU A 212 -2.56 -10.64 18.20
CA LEU A 212 -1.25 -10.27 18.75
C LEU A 212 -1.40 -10.08 20.25
N SER A 213 -0.47 -10.63 21.02
CA SER A 213 -0.43 -10.40 22.47
C SER A 213 0.71 -9.44 22.82
N PHE A 214 0.42 -8.51 23.72
CA PHE A 214 1.36 -7.51 24.21
C PHE A 214 1.63 -7.70 25.70
N GLN A 215 2.70 -7.08 26.17
CA GLN A 215 3.08 -7.12 27.58
C GLN A 215 2.08 -6.39 28.48
N ASP A 216 1.54 -5.27 27.99
CA ASP A 216 0.68 -4.33 28.70
C ASP A 216 -0.37 -3.74 27.75
N THR A 217 -1.41 -3.15 28.32
CA THR A 217 -2.53 -2.52 27.58
C THR A 217 -2.06 -1.26 26.84
N GLU A 218 -1.11 -0.51 27.39
CA GLU A 218 -0.57 0.71 26.80
C GLU A 218 0.04 0.43 25.42
N ARG A 219 0.76 -0.69 25.26
CA ARG A 219 1.30 -1.12 23.96
C ARG A 219 0.22 -1.49 22.95
N VAL A 220 -0.91 -2.04 23.39
CA VAL A 220 -2.07 -2.30 22.51
C VAL A 220 -2.63 -0.98 22.00
N GLU A 221 -2.83 -0.01 22.89
CA GLU A 221 -3.31 1.33 22.52
C GLU A 221 -2.33 2.02 21.56
N ASN A 222 -1.04 1.98 21.85
CA ASN A 222 0.01 2.52 20.98
C ASN A 222 0.03 1.83 19.61
N ALA A 223 -0.18 0.52 19.55
CA ALA A 223 -0.25 -0.22 18.28
C ALA A 223 -1.47 0.16 17.44
N VAL A 224 -2.65 0.27 18.08
CA VAL A 224 -3.88 0.74 17.45
C VAL A 224 -3.70 2.16 16.93
N GLN A 225 -3.15 3.05 17.76
CA GLN A 225 -2.90 4.44 17.41
C GLN A 225 -1.90 4.57 16.26
N MET A 226 -0.77 3.86 16.31
CA MET A 226 0.24 3.85 15.25
C MET A 226 -0.39 3.46 13.90
N ALA A 227 -1.09 2.32 13.85
CA ALA A 227 -1.68 1.83 12.61
C ALA A 227 -2.76 2.80 12.07
N ASN A 228 -3.62 3.32 12.95
CA ASN A 228 -4.67 4.26 12.55
C ASN A 228 -4.12 5.63 12.11
N GLU A 229 -3.09 6.14 12.78
CA GLU A 229 -2.42 7.40 12.44
C GLU A 229 -1.80 7.31 11.05
N GLN A 230 -0.97 6.29 10.81
CA GLN A 230 -0.31 6.12 9.52
C GLN A 230 -1.34 5.90 8.40
N ALA A 231 -2.38 5.11 8.65
CA ALA A 231 -3.48 4.95 7.69
C ALA A 231 -4.21 6.28 7.42
N ARG A 232 -4.43 7.12 8.44
CA ARG A 232 -5.05 8.44 8.29
C ARG A 232 -4.19 9.36 7.43
N ARG A 233 -2.88 9.44 7.70
CA ARG A 233 -1.93 10.26 6.94
C ARG A 233 -1.90 9.85 5.46
N VAL A 234 -1.82 8.55 5.18
CA VAL A 234 -1.87 8.03 3.81
C VAL A 234 -3.21 8.31 3.13
N ARG A 235 -4.35 8.18 3.83
CA ARG A 235 -5.67 8.57 3.28
C ARG A 235 -5.74 10.06 2.98
N ALA A 236 -5.20 10.90 3.85
CA ALA A 236 -5.19 12.36 3.67
C ALA A 236 -4.43 12.74 2.40
N LEU A 237 -3.22 12.19 2.23
CA LEU A 237 -2.43 12.43 1.01
C LEU A 237 -3.19 12.01 -0.25
N HIS A 238 -3.74 10.78 -0.28
CA HIS A 238 -4.50 10.31 -1.44
C HIS A 238 -5.71 11.20 -1.75
N LYS A 239 -6.42 11.69 -0.73
CA LYS A 239 -7.54 12.63 -0.91
C LYS A 239 -7.07 13.94 -1.53
N THR A 240 -5.97 14.51 -1.04
CA THR A 240 -5.39 15.75 -1.58
C THR A 240 -5.01 15.58 -3.04
N VAL A 241 -4.27 14.52 -3.37
CA VAL A 241 -3.86 14.23 -4.76
C VAL A 241 -5.08 14.03 -5.67
N ALA A 242 -6.09 13.29 -5.21
CA ALA A 242 -7.32 13.10 -5.98
C ALA A 242 -8.10 14.42 -6.18
N GLY A 243 -8.15 15.28 -5.16
CA GLY A 243 -8.75 16.61 -5.24
C GLY A 243 -8.08 17.48 -6.30
N MET A 244 -6.74 17.54 -6.29
CA MET A 244 -5.97 18.29 -7.29
C MET A 244 -6.23 17.83 -8.73
N VAL A 245 -6.38 16.51 -8.94
CA VAL A 245 -6.72 15.95 -10.27
C VAL A 245 -8.10 16.42 -10.71
N VAL A 246 -9.10 16.37 -9.81
CA VAL A 246 -10.47 16.81 -10.11
C VAL A 246 -10.53 18.31 -10.38
N GLU A 247 -9.86 19.13 -9.58
CA GLU A 247 -9.80 20.59 -9.78
C GLU A 247 -9.14 20.95 -11.11
N SER A 248 -8.00 20.31 -11.44
CA SER A 248 -7.35 20.50 -12.73
C SER A 248 -8.27 20.14 -13.90
N LEU A 249 -9.08 19.11 -13.76
CA LEU A 249 -10.07 18.71 -14.77
C LEU A 249 -11.20 19.71 -14.92
N VAL A 250 -11.75 20.18 -13.80
CA VAL A 250 -12.82 21.19 -13.79
C VAL A 250 -12.34 22.46 -14.50
N SER A 251 -11.13 22.93 -14.20
CA SER A 251 -10.53 24.11 -14.84
C SER A 251 -10.23 23.95 -16.34
N LEU A 252 -10.19 22.72 -16.86
CA LEU A 252 -10.00 22.47 -18.30
C LEU A 252 -11.31 22.46 -19.07
N VAL A 253 -12.42 22.22 -18.38
CA VAL A 253 -13.75 22.05 -18.97
C VAL A 253 -14.61 23.30 -18.83
N LEU A 254 -14.46 24.03 -17.72
CA LEU A 254 -15.16 25.28 -17.41
C LEU A 254 -14.27 26.49 -17.66
#